data_AF-A0A4S8M4Z0-F1
#
_entry.id   AF-A0A4S8M4Z0-F1
#
_cell.length_a   1.000
_cell.length_b   1.000
_cell.length_c   1.000
_cell.angle_alpha   90.00
_cell.angle_beta   90.00
_cell.angle_gamma   90.00
#
_symmetry.space_group_name_H-M   'P 1'
#
loop_
_entity.id
_entity.type
_entity.pdbx_description
1 polymer ?
#
loop_
_entity_poly.entity_id
_entity_poly.type
_entity_poly.pdbx_seq_one_letter_code
_entity_poly.pdbx_strand_id
1 'polypeptide(L)'
;MSSSSPSADAKAQLIFAPNAAHNTLSLTTIKFFSACFAGAVAGILGLQNLSGFALFVFSTAFTSFTIWSINCGAKPVKYVPGGWKSMVNPGTDNAFTFVLVWTLFYGIVHVYD
;
A
#
# COMPACT_ATOMS: atom_id res chain seq x y z
N MET A 1 -34.84 -23.17 -0.25
CA MET A 1 -33.54 -23.67 0.23
C MET A 1 -32.54 -23.53 -0.92
N SER A 2 -31.91 -22.36 -1.10
CA SER A 2 -30.88 -22.18 -2.14
C SER A 2 -29.52 -22.54 -1.57
N SER A 3 -28.88 -23.51 -2.20
CA SER A 3 -27.55 -24.04 -1.94
C SER A 3 -26.50 -22.95 -1.70
N SER A 4 -26.00 -22.87 -0.47
CA SER A 4 -24.75 -22.20 -0.11
C SER A 4 -23.60 -22.91 -0.81
N SER A 5 -22.94 -22.24 -1.76
CA SER A 5 -21.73 -22.75 -2.43
C SER A 5 -20.60 -22.94 -1.40
N PRO A 6 -20.21 -24.17 -1.02
CA PRO A 6 -19.34 -24.43 0.14
C PRO A 6 -17.84 -24.43 -0.22
N SER A 7 -17.38 -23.53 -1.10
CA SER A 7 -16.03 -23.64 -1.70
C SER A 7 -15.02 -22.58 -1.24
N ALA A 8 -15.47 -21.35 -0.93
CA ALA A 8 -14.57 -20.26 -0.58
C ALA A 8 -14.19 -20.27 0.90
N ASP A 9 -15.16 -20.50 1.79
CA ASP A 9 -14.97 -20.48 3.24
C ASP A 9 -14.11 -21.67 3.72
N ALA A 10 -14.27 -22.84 3.11
CA ALA A 10 -13.44 -24.02 3.40
C ALA A 10 -11.96 -23.80 3.01
N LYS A 11 -11.67 -23.02 1.95
CA LYS A 11 -10.29 -22.66 1.57
C LYS A 11 -9.70 -21.59 2.49
N ALA A 12 -10.52 -20.70 3.04
CA ALA A 12 -10.10 -19.71 4.03
C ALA A 12 -9.76 -20.36 5.38
N GLN A 13 -10.46 -21.44 5.77
CA GLN A 13 -10.18 -22.21 6.99
C GLN A 13 -8.86 -23.01 6.94
N LEU A 14 -8.30 -23.27 5.76
CA LEU A 14 -6.98 -23.90 5.61
C LEU A 14 -5.81 -22.91 5.68
N ILE A 15 -6.10 -21.61 5.86
CA ILE A 15 -5.07 -20.57 5.99
C ILE A 15 -4.55 -20.58 7.43
N PHE A 16 -3.27 -20.93 7.60
CA PHE A 16 -2.59 -20.84 8.88
C PHE A 16 -2.51 -19.37 9.33
N ALA A 17 -3.28 -19.01 10.36
CA ALA A 17 -3.47 -17.61 10.79
C ALA A 17 -2.17 -16.84 11.08
N PRO A 18 -1.12 -17.44 11.69
CA PRO A 18 0.17 -16.75 11.89
C PRO A 18 0.85 -16.33 10.59
N ASN A 19 0.75 -17.13 9.53
CA ASN A 19 1.38 -16.81 8.24
C ASN A 19 0.63 -15.70 7.51
N ALA A 20 -0.70 -15.69 7.61
CA ALA A 20 -1.53 -14.61 7.07
C ALA A 20 -1.25 -13.27 7.79
N ALA A 21 -1.07 -13.31 9.12
CA ALA A 21 -0.69 -12.14 9.89
C ALA A 21 0.71 -11.63 9.52
N HIS A 22 1.68 -12.53 9.36
CA HIS A 22 3.04 -12.16 8.92
C HIS A 22 3.04 -11.50 7.54
N ASN A 23 2.34 -12.07 6.56
CA ASN A 23 2.22 -11.49 5.23
C ASN A 23 1.58 -10.10 5.25
N THR A 24 0.54 -9.93 6.07
CA THR A 24 -0.14 -8.64 6.24
C THR A 24 0.82 -7.59 6.82
N LEU A 25 1.62 -7.97 7.81
CA LEU A 25 2.62 -7.09 8.40
C LEU A 25 3.72 -6.71 7.41
N SER A 26 4.25 -7.66 6.64
CA SER A 26 5.23 -7.39 5.59
C SER A 26 4.68 -6.41 4.54
N LEU A 27 3.42 -6.57 4.13
CA LEU A 27 2.78 -5.66 3.19
C LEU A 27 2.62 -4.25 3.75
N THR A 28 2.24 -4.12 5.02
CA THR A 28 2.17 -2.81 5.69
C THR A 28 3.54 -2.13 5.74
N THR A 29 4.59 -2.87 6.08
CA THR A 29 5.98 -2.35 6.11
C THR A 29 6.42 -1.85 4.73
N ILE A 30 6.15 -2.61 3.66
CA ILE A 30 6.50 -2.21 2.29
C ILE A 30 5.75 -0.93 1.89
N LYS A 31 4.44 -0.85 2.18
CA LYS A 31 3.63 0.34 1.91
C LYS A 31 4.14 1.56 2.67
N PHE A 32 4.53 1.39 3.94
CA PHE A 32 5.09 2.46 4.77
C PHE A 32 6.39 3.03 4.18
N PHE A 33 7.36 2.16 3.85
CA PHE A 33 8.61 2.61 3.22
C PHE A 33 8.36 3.27 1.86
N SER A 34 7.47 2.70 1.05
CA SER A 34 7.11 3.29 -0.25
C SER A 34 6.50 4.68 -0.09
N ALA A 35 5.64 4.90 0.90
CA ALA A 35 5.06 6.20 1.20
C ALA A 35 6.13 7.21 1.65
N CYS A 36 7.07 6.80 2.51
CA CYS A 36 8.21 7.63 2.91
C CYS A 36 9.06 8.06 1.71
N PHE A 37 9.46 7.12 0.85
CA PHE A 37 10.29 7.45 -0.32
C PHE A 37 9.54 8.36 -1.30
N ALA A 38 8.26 8.09 -1.57
CA ALA A 38 7.46 8.94 -2.43
C ALA A 38 7.29 10.36 -1.87
N GLY A 39 7.10 10.49 -0.55
CA GLY A 39 7.02 11.77 0.13
C GLY A 39 8.34 12.55 0.04
N ALA A 40 9.47 11.87 0.24
CA ALA A 40 10.79 12.49 0.11
C ALA A 40 11.04 13.00 -1.32
N VAL A 41 10.73 12.19 -2.34
CA VAL A 41 10.84 12.60 -3.74
C VAL A 41 9.95 13.80 -4.05
N ALA A 42 8.69 13.81 -3.60
CA ALA A 42 7.78 14.94 -3.79
C ALA A 42 8.28 16.22 -3.09
N GLY A 43 8.87 16.09 -1.90
CA GLY A 43 9.46 17.21 -1.15
C GLY A 43 10.73 17.79 -1.77
N ILE A 44 11.64 16.94 -2.24
CA ILE A 44 12.89 17.38 -2.88
C ILE A 44 12.61 18.08 -4.22
N LEU A 45 11.68 17.56 -5.02
CA LEU A 45 11.31 18.19 -6.28
C LEU A 45 10.48 19.47 -6.11
N GLY A 46 10.03 19.80 -4.88
CA GLY A 46 9.25 21.01 -4.63
C GLY A 46 7.84 20.98 -5.22
N LEU A 47 7.32 19.80 -5.61
CA LEU A 47 6.00 19.69 -6.22
C LEU A 47 4.94 20.11 -5.20
N GLN A 48 4.16 21.16 -5.51
CA GLN A 48 3.14 21.70 -4.62
C GLN A 48 1.73 21.49 -5.17
N ASN A 49 0.74 21.43 -4.27
CA ASN A 49 -0.69 21.23 -4.59
C ASN A 49 -0.98 19.93 -5.35
N LEU A 50 -1.59 20.05 -6.55
CA LEU A 50 -2.16 18.94 -7.30
C LEU A 50 -1.09 17.98 -7.83
N SER A 51 0.11 18.49 -8.10
CA SER A 51 1.24 17.71 -8.60
C SER A 51 1.77 16.71 -7.56
N GLY A 52 1.86 17.11 -6.29
CA GLY A 52 2.23 16.21 -5.20
C GLY A 52 1.16 15.15 -4.90
N PHE A 53 -0.12 15.52 -5.02
CA PHE A 53 -1.21 14.54 -4.89
C PHE A 53 -1.24 13.53 -6.05
N ALA A 54 -0.93 13.98 -7.27
CA ALA A 54 -0.79 13.08 -8.42
C ALA A 54 0.35 12.08 -8.21
N LEU A 55 1.49 12.52 -7.65
CA LEU A 55 2.59 11.63 -7.29
C LEU A 55 2.21 10.62 -6.20
N PHE A 56 1.42 11.02 -5.21
CA PHE A 56 0.92 10.10 -4.19
C PHE A 56 0.04 8.99 -4.78
N VAL A 57 -0.90 9.36 -5.66
CA VAL A 57 -1.78 8.41 -6.34
C VAL A 57 -0.96 7.49 -7.26
N PHE A 58 -0.02 8.07 -8.02
CA PHE A 58 0.87 7.30 -8.89
C PHE A 58 1.74 6.31 -8.11
N SER A 59 2.39 6.76 -7.04
CA SER A 59 3.21 5.92 -6.16
C SER A 59 2.40 4.80 -5.53
N THR A 60 1.21 5.12 -5.02
CA THR A 60 0.32 4.11 -4.43
C THR A 60 -0.11 3.07 -5.45
N ALA A 61 -0.53 3.50 -6.65
CA ALA A 61 -0.90 2.61 -7.74
C ALA A 61 0.28 1.76 -8.20
N PHE A 62 1.48 2.36 -8.29
CA PHE A 62 2.71 1.68 -8.69
C PHE A 62 3.11 0.62 -7.66
N THR A 63 3.03 0.92 -6.36
CA THR A 63 3.34 -0.04 -5.29
C THR A 63 2.32 -1.16 -5.25
N SER A 64 1.02 -0.87 -5.40
CA SER A 64 -0.01 -1.89 -5.57
C SER A 64 0.25 -2.76 -6.81
N PHE A 65 0.65 -2.18 -7.95
CA PHE A 65 0.98 -2.92 -9.17
C PHE A 65 2.22 -3.81 -8.99
N THR A 66 3.25 -3.31 -8.31
CA THR A 66 4.51 -4.03 -8.05
C THR A 66 4.27 -5.21 -7.12
N ILE A 67 3.47 -5.02 -6.07
CA ILE A 67 3.07 -6.11 -5.17
C ILE A 67 2.21 -7.14 -5.92
N TRP A 68 1.37 -6.70 -6.87
CA TRP A 68 0.47 -7.60 -7.62
C TRP A 68 1.23 -8.47 -8.61
N SER A 69 2.14 -7.85 -9.36
CA SER A 69 2.94 -8.47 -10.40
C SER A 69 4.05 -9.36 -9.82
N ILE A 70 4.81 -8.87 -8.83
CA ILE A 70 6.00 -9.56 -8.31
C ILE A 70 5.64 -10.53 -7.18
N ASN A 71 4.79 -10.10 -6.23
CA ASN A 71 4.58 -10.85 -4.99
C ASN A 71 3.37 -11.80 -5.06
N CYS A 72 2.27 -11.40 -5.72
CA CYS A 72 1.05 -12.20 -5.76
C CYS A 72 0.97 -13.16 -6.97
N GLY A 73 1.85 -13.06 -7.97
CA GLY A 73 1.83 -13.95 -9.15
C GLY A 73 0.44 -14.07 -9.79
N ALA A 74 -0.32 -12.96 -9.84
CA ALA A 74 -1.72 -12.89 -10.27
C ALA A 74 -2.78 -13.67 -9.45
N LYS A 75 -2.46 -14.15 -8.23
CA LYS A 75 -3.42 -14.85 -7.33
C LYS A 75 -3.48 -14.22 -5.92
N PRO A 76 -3.99 -12.98 -5.78
CA PRO A 76 -4.07 -12.27 -4.48
C PRO A 76 -4.99 -12.92 -3.45
N VAL A 77 -5.95 -13.75 -3.88
CA VAL A 77 -6.92 -14.44 -3.01
C VAL A 77 -6.29 -15.50 -2.10
N LYS A 78 -5.10 -16.03 -2.44
CA LYS A 78 -4.46 -17.10 -1.66
C LYS A 78 -3.62 -16.58 -0.48
N TYR A 79 -3.15 -15.32 -0.53
CA TYR A 79 -2.12 -14.82 0.39
C TYR A 79 -2.62 -13.75 1.37
N VAL A 80 -3.74 -13.08 1.07
CA VAL A 80 -4.31 -12.04 1.92
C VAL A 80 -5.80 -12.28 2.15
N PRO A 81 -6.25 -12.53 3.40
CA PRO A 81 -7.67 -12.57 3.70
C PRO A 81 -8.27 -11.17 3.48
N GLY A 82 -9.02 -11.00 2.39
CA GLY A 82 -9.56 -9.70 1.94
C GLY A 82 -9.36 -9.38 0.45
N GLY A 83 -8.56 -10.18 -0.26
CA GLY A 83 -8.42 -10.11 -1.72
C GLY A 83 -7.93 -8.74 -2.24
N TRP A 84 -8.33 -8.40 -3.47
CA TRP A 84 -7.90 -7.19 -4.19
C TRP A 84 -8.23 -5.88 -3.45
N LYS A 85 -9.37 -5.82 -2.74
CA LYS A 85 -9.82 -4.60 -2.04
C LYS A 85 -8.92 -4.21 -0.86
N SER A 86 -8.40 -5.19 -0.12
CA SER A 86 -7.45 -4.94 0.98
C SER A 86 -6.10 -4.45 0.47
N MET A 87 -5.74 -4.87 -0.75
CA MET A 87 -4.48 -4.54 -1.38
C MET A 87 -4.45 -3.12 -2.00
N VAL A 88 -5.55 -2.70 -2.62
CA VAL A 88 -5.70 -1.37 -3.25
C VAL A 88 -5.99 -0.28 -2.22
N ASN A 89 -6.49 -0.62 -1.03
CA ASN A 89 -6.66 0.39 0.01
C ASN A 89 -5.27 0.94 0.41
N PRO A 90 -5.00 2.25 0.19
CA PRO A 90 -3.74 2.85 0.57
C PRO A 90 -3.55 2.78 2.10
N GLY A 91 -4.62 2.64 2.87
CA GLY A 91 -4.58 2.76 4.33
C GLY A 91 -4.33 4.22 4.71
N THR A 92 -5.19 4.75 5.59
CA THR A 92 -5.13 6.16 6.00
C THR A 92 -3.76 6.52 6.57
N ASP A 93 -3.11 5.58 7.25
CA ASP A 93 -1.79 5.74 7.86
C ASP A 93 -0.69 6.05 6.81
N ASN A 94 -0.72 5.41 5.64
CA ASN A 94 0.30 5.64 4.60
C ASN A 94 0.16 7.04 3.96
N ALA A 95 -1.06 7.58 3.89
CA ALA A 95 -1.29 8.94 3.40
C ALA A 95 -0.70 9.98 4.35
N PHE A 96 -0.88 9.80 5.66
CA PHE A 96 -0.27 10.68 6.67
C PHE A 96 1.25 10.60 6.64
N THR A 97 1.82 9.39 6.55
CA THR A 97 3.28 9.22 6.42
C THR A 97 3.82 9.94 5.19
N PHE A 98 3.15 9.83 4.04
CA PHE A 98 3.54 10.55 2.83
C PHE A 98 3.56 12.07 3.05
N VAL A 99 2.49 12.63 3.61
CA VAL A 99 2.38 14.09 3.85
C VAL A 99 3.45 14.57 4.84
N LEU A 100 3.72 13.80 5.90
CA LEU A 100 4.75 14.13 6.89
C LEU A 100 6.15 14.21 6.27
N VAL A 101 6.51 13.24 5.43
CA VAL A 101 7.83 13.24 4.78
C VAL A 101 7.91 14.29 3.67
N TRP A 102 6.82 14.51 2.95
CA TRP A 102 6.73 15.55 1.92
C TRP A 102 6.97 16.95 2.51
N THR A 103 6.27 17.32 3.58
CA THR A 103 6.44 18.64 4.20
C THR A 103 7.81 18.79 4.85
N LEU A 104 8.36 17.72 5.45
CA LEU A 104 9.69 17.73 6.06
C LEU A 104 10.80 18.00 5.02
N PHE A 105 10.81 17.26 3.91
CA PHE A 105 11.82 17.46 2.87
C PHE A 105 11.64 18.77 2.10
N TYR A 106 10.39 19.18 1.88
CA TYR A 106 10.10 20.49 1.30
C TYR A 106 10.66 21.63 2.17
N GLY A 107 10.42 21.57 3.49
CA GLY A 107 10.98 22.51 4.45
C GLY A 107 12.51 22.53 4.44
N ILE A 108 13.15 21.36 4.46
CA ILE A 108 14.61 21.25 4.41
C ILE A 108 15.21 21.90 3.16
N VAL A 109 14.65 21.62 1.98
CA VAL A 109 15.27 22.03 0.71
C VAL A 109 14.88 23.45 0.30
N HIS A 110 13.65 23.89 0.59
CA HIS A 110 13.10 25.14 0.04
C HIS A 110 12.89 26.25 1.07
N VAL A 111 12.96 25.95 2.38
CA VAL A 111 12.78 26.96 3.45
C VAL A 111 14.10 27.32 4.14
N TYR A 112 15.08 26.41 4.14
CA TYR A 112 16.41 26.65 4.74
C TYR A 112 17.50 27.00 3.72
N ASP A 113 17.12 27.40 2.50
CA ASP A 113 17.98 28.16 1.57
C ASP A 113 17.89 29.66 1.87
#